data_AF-A0A2N5Z285-F1
#
_entry.id   AF-A0A2N5Z285-F1
#
_cell.length_a   1.000
_cell.length_b   1.000
_cell.length_c   1.000
_cell.angle_alpha   90.00
_cell.angle_beta   90.00
_cell.angle_gamma   90.00
#
_symmetry.space_group_name_H-M   'P 1'
#
loop_
_entity.id
_entity.type
_entity.pdbx_description
1 polymer ?
#
loop_
_entity_poly.entity_id
_entity_poly.type
_entity_poly.pdbx_seq_one_letter_code
_entity_poly.pdbx_strand_id
1 'polypeptide(L)'
;MAEQGERDVFVRIAGPDDYILAKSEKDLFEYEGQEIVYSAKRPVDYAGKDLDVTVYWDNNGALIEGTYEVYIFADGNEIGNVQFQIEEGGLF
;
A
#
# COMPACT_ATOMS: atom_id res chain seq x y z
N MET A 1 -1.44 12.33 20.15
CA MET A 1 -0.57 13.22 19.36
C MET A 1 0.56 12.35 18.86
N ALA A 2 0.71 12.17 17.54
CA ALA A 2 1.75 11.31 16.99
C ALA A 2 3.13 11.92 17.26
N GLU A 3 4.04 11.14 17.86
CA GLU A 3 5.43 11.52 18.11
C GLU A 3 6.14 11.82 16.78
N GLN A 4 6.95 12.89 16.78
CA GLN A 4 7.75 13.29 15.63
C GLN A 4 8.92 12.32 15.47
N GLY A 5 9.11 11.81 14.25
CA GLY A 5 10.14 10.83 13.96
C GLY A 5 9.92 10.13 12.63
N GLU A 6 10.90 9.31 12.24
CA GLU A 6 10.79 8.41 11.11
C GLU A 6 9.69 7.38 11.39
N ARG A 7 8.72 7.29 10.50
CA ARG A 7 7.67 6.27 10.52
C ARG A 7 7.72 5.48 9.23
N ASP A 8 7.66 4.17 9.35
CA ASP A 8 7.47 3.32 8.18
C ASP A 8 5.98 3.24 7.87
N VAL A 9 5.61 3.73 6.69
CA VAL A 9 4.27 3.52 6.12
C VAL A 9 4.35 2.31 5.20
N PHE A 10 3.52 1.33 5.47
CA PHE A 10 3.35 0.13 4.65
C PHE A 10 2.08 0.29 3.82
N VAL A 11 2.17 -0.08 2.55
CA VAL A 11 1.04 -0.11 1.63
C VAL A 11 0.85 -1.52 1.11
N ARG A 12 -0.37 -2.01 1.19
CA ARG A 12 -0.79 -3.31 0.64
C ARG A 12 -1.87 -3.07 -0.40
N ILE A 13 -1.64 -3.58 -1.61
CA ILE A 13 -2.55 -3.45 -2.74
C ILE A 13 -3.09 -4.84 -3.06
N ALA A 14 -4.39 -5.03 -2.86
CA ALA A 14 -5.12 -6.21 -3.29
C ALA A 14 -5.73 -5.97 -4.67
N GLY A 15 -5.44 -6.88 -5.60
CA GLY A 15 -6.04 -6.91 -6.92
C GLY A 15 -7.49 -7.43 -6.90
N PRO A 16 -8.23 -7.23 -8.00
CA PRO A 16 -9.60 -7.73 -8.14
C PRO A 16 -9.71 -9.26 -8.13
N ASP A 17 -8.60 -9.96 -8.33
CA ASP A 17 -8.44 -11.41 -8.25
C ASP A 17 -7.94 -11.91 -6.88
N ASP A 18 -8.02 -11.07 -5.84
CA ASP A 18 -7.48 -11.29 -4.50
C ASP A 18 -5.95 -11.43 -4.43
N TYR A 19 -5.26 -11.23 -5.57
CA TYR A 19 -3.80 -11.30 -5.63
C TYR A 19 -3.17 -10.05 -5.02
N ILE A 20 -2.24 -10.25 -4.08
CA ILE A 20 -1.48 -9.16 -3.49
C ILE A 20 -0.36 -8.77 -4.42
N LEU A 21 -0.37 -7.50 -4.82
CA LEU A 21 0.60 -6.89 -5.71
C LEU A 21 1.91 -6.60 -4.96
N ALA A 22 2.54 -7.63 -4.43
CA ALA A 22 3.80 -7.57 -3.69
C ALA A 22 5.01 -7.51 -4.63
N LYS A 23 6.05 -6.75 -4.27
CA LYS A 23 7.34 -6.82 -4.98
C LYS A 23 8.06 -8.15 -4.70
N SER A 24 7.88 -8.69 -3.50
CA SER A 24 8.47 -9.94 -3.06
C SER A 24 7.58 -10.57 -1.99
N GLU A 25 7.44 -11.88 -1.99
CA GLU A 25 6.75 -12.62 -0.92
C GLU A 25 7.48 -12.54 0.43
N LYS A 26 8.73 -12.07 0.42
CA LYS A 26 9.54 -11.86 1.64
C LYS A 26 9.36 -10.49 2.27
N ASP A 27 8.66 -9.58 1.60
CA ASP A 27 8.35 -8.25 2.09
C ASP A 27 7.18 -8.34 3.08
N LEU A 28 7.49 -8.81 4.29
CA LEU A 28 6.53 -9.05 5.37
C LEU A 28 6.59 -7.93 6.41
N PHE A 29 5.45 -7.63 7.02
CA PHE A 29 5.34 -6.80 8.22
C PHE A 29 4.33 -7.40 9.20
N GLU A 30 4.49 -7.13 10.48
CA GLU A 30 3.56 -7.59 11.52
C GLU A 30 2.33 -6.68 11.57
N TYR A 31 1.15 -7.30 11.45
CA TYR A 31 -0.14 -6.67 11.61
C TYR A 31 -1.05 -7.61 12.43
N GLU A 32 -1.62 -7.12 13.53
CA GLU A 32 -2.45 -7.91 14.45
C GLU A 32 -1.81 -9.23 14.94
N GLY A 33 -0.47 -9.26 15.05
CA GLY A 33 0.29 -10.45 15.46
C GLY A 33 0.46 -11.49 14.35
N GLN A 34 0.19 -11.13 13.10
CA GLN A 34 0.43 -11.96 11.91
C GLN A 34 1.39 -11.25 10.97
N GLU A 35 2.31 -12.01 10.37
CA GLU A 35 3.15 -11.50 9.29
C GLU A 35 2.35 -11.50 7.99
N ILE A 36 2.13 -10.32 7.43
CA ILE A 36 1.43 -10.13 6.16
C ILE A 36 2.33 -9.45 5.14
N VAL A 37 2.12 -9.74 3.86
CA VAL A 37 2.92 -9.19 2.77
C VAL A 37 2.48 -7.77 2.45
N TYR A 38 3.45 -6.87 2.23
CA TYR A 38 3.21 -5.51 1.74
C TYR A 38 3.62 -5.33 0.27
N SER A 39 2.94 -4.41 -0.42
CA SER A 39 3.22 -4.03 -1.81
C SER A 39 4.35 -3.02 -1.93
N ALA A 40 4.40 -2.07 -1.00
CA ALA A 40 5.44 -1.06 -0.93
C ALA A 40 5.64 -0.57 0.51
N LYS A 41 6.88 -0.22 0.85
CA LYS A 41 7.24 0.48 2.09
C LYS A 41 7.75 1.86 1.74
N ARG A 42 7.26 2.88 2.45
CA ARG A 42 7.77 4.24 2.38
C ARG A 42 8.11 4.74 3.78
N PRO A 43 9.40 4.93 4.11
CA PRO A 43 9.76 5.68 5.30
C PRO A 43 9.35 7.14 5.10
N VAL A 44 8.69 7.71 6.10
CA VAL A 44 8.23 9.10 6.13
C VAL A 44 8.70 9.79 7.40
N ASP A 45 9.28 10.97 7.27
CA ASP A 45 9.61 11.82 8.40
C ASP A 45 8.37 12.61 8.83
N TYR A 46 7.64 12.09 9.83
CA TYR A 46 6.45 12.75 10.33
C TYR A 46 6.83 13.95 11.21
N ALA A 47 6.78 15.15 10.66
CA ALA A 47 7.10 16.41 11.34
C ALA A 47 5.89 17.08 12.04
N GLY A 48 4.82 16.33 12.33
CA GLY A 48 3.63 16.87 13.01
C GLY A 48 2.68 17.70 12.14
N LYS A 49 2.71 17.50 10.82
CA LYS A 49 1.81 18.12 9.83
C LYS A 49 1.27 17.06 8.87
N ASP A 50 0.17 17.37 8.20
CA ASP A 50 -0.33 16.58 7.07
C ASP A 50 0.79 16.36 6.04
N LEU A 51 1.06 15.09 5.72
CA LEU A 51 2.13 14.68 4.81
C LEU A 51 1.49 14.01 3.60
N ASP A 52 1.73 14.57 2.42
CA ASP A 52 1.32 13.94 1.17
C ASP A 52 2.29 12.79 0.85
N VAL A 53 1.79 11.55 0.87
CA VAL A 53 2.59 10.35 0.63
C VAL A 53 2.27 9.82 -0.76
N THR A 54 3.19 10.03 -1.71
CA THR A 54 3.12 9.38 -3.02
C THR A 54 3.90 8.05 -2.96
N VAL A 55 3.20 6.95 -3.20
CA VAL A 55 3.82 5.62 -3.27
C VAL A 55 3.91 5.18 -4.73
N TYR A 56 5.15 4.97 -5.20
CA TYR A 56 5.41 4.43 -6.52
C TYR A 56 5.50 2.91 -6.43
N TRP A 57 4.53 2.22 -7.02
CA TRP A 57 4.54 0.78 -7.16
C TRP A 57 4.88 0.41 -8.60
N ASP A 58 5.98 -0.32 -8.77
CA ASP A 58 6.53 -0.69 -10.08
C ASP A 58 5.80 -1.95 -10.55
N ASN A 59 4.82 -1.77 -11.44
CA ASN A 59 4.01 -2.85 -11.96
C ASN A 59 4.81 -3.67 -12.98
N ASN A 60 4.90 -4.98 -12.78
CA ASN A 60 5.65 -5.88 -13.69
C ASN A 60 4.85 -6.32 -14.93
N GLY A 61 3.81 -5.57 -15.31
CA GLY A 61 3.05 -5.71 -16.55
C GLY A 61 1.73 -6.50 -16.48
N ALA A 62 1.31 -6.99 -15.32
CA ALA A 62 0.11 -7.83 -15.17
C ALA A 62 -0.99 -7.14 -14.35
N LEU A 63 -1.43 -5.96 -14.77
CA LEU A 63 -2.69 -5.39 -14.28
C LEU A 63 -3.83 -5.95 -15.09
N ILE A 64 -4.90 -6.31 -14.40
CA ILE A 64 -6.17 -6.67 -15.01
C ILE A 64 -7.17 -5.55 -14.73
N GLU A 65 -8.18 -5.44 -15.57
CA GLU A 65 -9.31 -4.56 -15.27
C GLU A 65 -10.02 -5.01 -13.99
N GLY A 66 -10.49 -4.05 -13.20
CA GLY A 66 -11.23 -4.32 -11.99
C GLY A 66 -10.93 -3.34 -10.85
N THR A 67 -11.48 -3.68 -9.69
CA THR A 67 -11.33 -2.87 -8.47
C THR A 67 -10.11 -3.32 -7.69
N TYR A 68 -9.25 -2.37 -7.37
CA TYR A 68 -8.09 -2.55 -6.52
C TYR A 68 -8.35 -1.89 -5.17
N GLU A 69 -7.99 -2.60 -4.10
CA GLU A 69 -8.07 -2.09 -2.73
C GLU A 69 -6.68 -1.83 -2.19
N VAL A 70 -6.45 -0.60 -1.74
CA VAL A 70 -5.19 -0.17 -1.14
C VAL A 70 -5.42 0.05 0.34
N TYR A 71 -4.63 -0.62 1.15
CA TYR A 71 -4.62 -0.51 2.60
C TYR A 71 -3.31 0.13 3.02
N ILE A 72 -3.39 1.13 3.90
CA ILE A 72 -2.26 1.91 4.38
C ILE A 72 -2.11 1.62 5.87
N PHE A 73 -0.91 1.19 6.27
CA PHE A 73 -0.59 0.84 7.64
C PHE A 73 0.58 1.70 8.14
N ALA A 74 0.52 2.08 9.40
CA ALA A 74 1.62 2.72 10.12
C ALA A 74 1.56 2.31 11.59
N ASP A 75 2.73 2.14 12.21
CA ASP A 75 2.85 1.81 13.64
C ASP A 75 2.01 0.58 14.05
N GLY A 76 1.96 -0.44 13.18
CA GLY A 76 1.21 -1.69 13.41
C GLY A 76 -0.32 -1.56 13.33
N ASN A 77 -0.85 -0.42 12.85
CA ASN A 77 -2.28 -0.18 12.70
C ASN A 77 -2.63 0.19 11.26
N GLU A 78 -3.83 -0.16 10.81
CA GLU A 78 -4.40 0.40 9.58
C GLU A 78 -4.77 1.87 9.84
N ILE A 79 -4.22 2.77 9.04
CA ILE A 79 -4.47 4.22 9.15
C ILE A 79 -5.40 4.73 8.06
N GLY A 80 -5.70 3.91 7.06
CA GLY A 80 -6.68 4.22 6.03
C GLY A 80 -6.70 3.22 4.89
N ASN A 81 -7.77 3.27 4.12
CA ASN A 81 -7.94 2.48 2.92
C ASN A 81 -8.46 3.35 1.77
N VAL A 82 -8.12 2.99 0.54
CA VAL A 82 -8.64 3.62 -0.67
C VAL A 82 -8.87 2.56 -1.72
N GLN A 83 -9.97 2.68 -2.45
CA GLN A 83 -10.25 1.84 -3.61
C GLN A 83 -10.04 2.65 -4.89
N PHE A 84 -9.51 2.00 -5.92
CA PHE A 84 -9.47 2.57 -7.25
C PHE A 84 -9.82 1.50 -8.28
N GLN A 85 -10.42 1.90 -9.40
CA GLN A 85 -10.77 0.99 -10.47
C GLN A 85 -9.82 1.21 -11.65
N ILE A 86 -9.28 0.11 -12.18
CA ILE A 86 -8.60 0.11 -13.47
C ILE A 86 -9.60 -0.36 -14.51
N GLU A 87 -9.79 0.46 -15.53
CA GLU A 87 -10.58 0.12 -16.70
C GLU A 87 -9.62 -0.08 -17.88
N GLU A 88 -9.86 -1.08 -18.71
CA GLU A 88 -9.09 -1.25 -19.94
C GLU A 88 -9.28 0.02 -20.79
N GLY A 89 -8.17 0.68 -21.14
CA GLY A 89 -8.20 1.87 -21.96
C GLY A 89 -8.72 1.54 -23.34
N GLY A 90 -10.02 1.77 -23.57
CA GLY A 90 -10.65 1.56 -24.87
C GLY A 90 -9.89 2.32 -25.96
N LEU A 91 -9.52 1.59 -27.02
CA LEU A 91 -8.98 2.17 -28.26
C LEU A 91 -10.00 3.15 -28.83
N PHE A 92 -9.69 4.44 -28.76
CA PHE A 92 -10.22 5.42 -29.72
C PHE A 92 -9.49 5.26 -31.06
#